data_AF-A0A9D5KWA9-F1
#
_entry.id   AF-A0A9D5KWA9-F1
#
_cell.length_a   1.000
_cell.length_b   1.000
_cell.length_c   1.000
_cell.angle_alpha   90.00
_cell.angle_beta   90.00
_cell.angle_gamma   90.00
#
_symmetry.space_group_name_H-M   'P 1'
#
loop_
_entity.id
_entity.type
_entity.pdbx_description
1 polymer ?
#
loop_
_entity_poly.entity_id
_entity_poly.type
_entity_poly.pdbx_seq_one_letter_code
_entity_poly.pdbx_strand_id
1 'polypeptide(L)'
;MIIKERTIINRILRPDNDRNSLITYLVGEDTASAEVLVEALDELENLRSKHIEWGLPELIMPSFREVMDKSMKSFNKIDYQLIHEFGEACVCGILLFDQSDTVVYRFENDKVKFWYFTEKNKISTLCFYFEIEAFGDNSRESVIAECLLNDKQIFSTSKEDSIFILQNIATEVVLYNAVKKYVQVEIVEIPLGKFTDIHGTPLEFVEKKKVINNTGQKVVVLDSKWFRKIINNNIIFVRGFFRLQRKKNSLGEWYKELIFVESYVRNGYHRDALMEKYKKSNEL
;
A
#
# COMPACT_ATOMS: atom_id res chain seq x y z
N MET A 1 11.65 -6.38 -11.49
CA MET A 1 11.71 -4.92 -11.26
C MET A 1 13.08 -4.56 -10.73
N ILE A 2 13.69 -3.49 -11.25
CA ILE A 2 15.01 -3.03 -10.81
C ILE A 2 14.80 -1.75 -9.99
N ILE A 3 15.20 -1.78 -8.73
CA ILE A 3 15.22 -0.56 -7.90
C ILE A 3 16.56 0.13 -8.18
N LYS A 4 16.51 1.39 -8.60
CA LYS A 4 17.69 2.23 -8.86
C LYS A 4 17.96 3.15 -7.67
N GLU A 5 19.23 3.47 -7.46
CA GLU A 5 19.65 4.39 -6.39
C GLU A 5 18.93 5.73 -6.55
N ARG A 6 18.38 6.23 -5.45
CA ARG A 6 17.69 7.53 -5.42
C ARG A 6 18.37 8.45 -4.45
N THR A 7 18.70 9.64 -4.94
CA THR A 7 19.53 10.61 -4.23
C THR A 7 18.81 11.18 -3.01
N ILE A 8 17.50 11.43 -3.12
CA ILE A 8 16.64 11.87 -2.03
C ILE A 8 16.60 10.88 -0.87
N ILE A 9 16.55 9.57 -1.17
CA ILE A 9 16.56 8.52 -0.14
C ILE A 9 17.89 8.54 0.63
N ASN A 10 19.01 8.67 -0.08
CA ASN A 10 20.32 8.79 0.57
C ASN A 10 20.37 10.02 1.48
N ARG A 11 19.84 11.16 1.02
CA ARG A 11 19.82 12.41 1.79
C ARG A 11 18.99 12.28 3.06
N ILE A 12 17.81 11.69 2.98
CA ILE A 12 16.91 11.52 4.13
C ILE A 12 17.48 10.54 5.15
N LEU A 13 18.00 9.39 4.69
CA LEU A 13 18.41 8.30 5.59
C LEU A 13 19.86 8.39 6.09
N ARG A 14 20.67 9.30 5.53
CA ARG A 14 22.07 9.51 5.94
C ARG A 14 22.30 10.99 6.27
N PRO A 15 21.73 11.49 7.39
CA PRO A 15 21.79 12.91 7.72
C PRO A 15 23.21 13.44 7.91
N ASP A 16 24.17 12.58 8.28
CA ASP A 16 25.58 12.96 8.50
C ASP A 16 26.42 12.97 7.20
N ASN A 17 25.83 12.57 6.08
CA ASN A 17 26.55 12.46 4.81
C ASN A 17 26.22 13.65 3.90
N ASP A 18 27.03 14.69 4.03
CA ASP A 18 26.92 15.93 3.25
C ASP A 18 27.45 15.82 1.81
N ARG A 19 27.67 14.60 1.32
CA ARG A 19 27.99 14.39 -0.10
C ARG A 19 26.89 15.05 -0.92
N ASN A 20 27.29 15.92 -1.87
CA ASN A 20 26.48 16.60 -2.88
C ASN A 20 25.42 15.68 -3.51
N SER A 21 24.36 15.39 -2.75
CA SER A 21 23.16 14.75 -3.24
C SER A 21 22.52 15.79 -4.14
N LEU A 22 22.61 15.55 -5.45
CA LEU A 22 21.96 16.35 -6.48
C LEU A 22 20.44 16.23 -6.30
N ILE A 23 19.90 17.04 -5.41
CA ILE A 23 18.48 17.28 -5.25
C ILE A 23 18.21 18.63 -5.91
N THR A 24 17.23 18.65 -6.79
CA THR A 24 16.75 19.86 -7.45
C THR A 24 15.23 19.88 -7.37
N TYR A 25 14.62 20.95 -7.82
CA TYR A 25 13.19 21.04 -8.07
C TYR A 25 12.93 21.17 -9.58
N LEU A 26 11.69 20.87 -9.98
CA LEU A 26 11.24 21.05 -11.34
C LEU A 26 11.09 22.55 -11.61
N VAL A 27 11.78 23.03 -12.63
CA VAL A 27 11.68 24.45 -13.03
C VAL A 27 10.36 24.64 -13.76
N GLY A 28 9.47 25.40 -13.16
CA GLY A 28 8.19 25.78 -13.74
C GLY A 28 8.29 26.97 -14.70
N GLU A 29 7.16 27.35 -15.30
CA GLU A 29 7.02 28.61 -16.04
C GLU A 29 6.93 29.82 -15.10
N ASP A 30 6.36 29.63 -13.92
CA ASP A 30 6.15 30.68 -12.92
C ASP A 30 7.28 30.68 -11.88
N THR A 31 7.87 31.84 -11.61
CA THR A 31 8.87 32.00 -10.55
C THR A 31 8.29 31.69 -9.17
N ALA A 32 7.00 31.95 -8.94
CA ALA A 32 6.33 31.61 -7.69
C ALA A 32 6.25 30.09 -7.48
N SER A 33 6.18 29.28 -8.55
CA SER A 33 6.29 27.82 -8.44
C SER A 33 7.63 27.39 -7.86
N ALA A 34 8.72 28.04 -8.30
CA ALA A 34 10.06 27.73 -7.80
C ALA A 34 10.19 28.06 -6.30
N GLU A 35 9.66 29.20 -5.85
CA GLU A 35 9.66 29.59 -4.44
C GLU A 35 8.97 28.53 -3.56
N VAL A 36 7.78 28.09 -3.94
CA VAL A 36 7.05 27.05 -3.19
C VAL A 36 7.81 25.73 -3.14
N LEU A 37 8.46 25.31 -4.23
CA LEU A 37 9.24 24.07 -4.25
C LEU A 37 10.52 24.18 -3.43
N VAL A 38 11.16 25.36 -3.37
CA VAL A 38 12.31 25.61 -2.51
C VAL A 38 11.89 25.58 -1.04
N GLU A 39 10.79 26.24 -0.67
CA GLU A 39 10.25 26.19 0.70
C GLU A 39 9.92 24.76 1.13
N ALA A 40 9.33 23.96 0.24
CA ALA A 40 9.04 22.56 0.51
C ALA A 40 10.32 21.73 0.73
N LEU A 41 11.41 22.00 0.00
CA LEU A 41 12.70 21.36 0.22
C LEU A 41 13.34 21.80 1.55
N ASP A 42 13.26 23.08 1.89
CA ASP A 42 13.76 23.61 3.16
C ASP A 42 13.01 23.01 4.35
N GLU A 43 11.69 22.82 4.24
CA GLU A 43 10.91 22.09 5.24
C GLU A 43 11.43 20.66 5.42
N LEU A 44 11.67 19.94 4.32
CA LEU A 44 12.16 18.57 4.37
C LEU A 44 13.57 18.49 4.98
N GLU A 45 14.44 19.45 4.71
CA GLU A 45 15.77 19.57 5.33
C GLU A 45 15.69 19.91 6.83
N ASN A 46 14.75 20.77 7.23
CA ASN A 46 14.48 21.05 8.64
C ASN A 46 13.94 19.82 9.39
N LEU A 47 13.15 18.98 8.73
CA LEU A 47 12.72 17.69 9.29
C LEU A 47 13.90 16.71 9.40
N ARG A 48 14.79 16.70 8.41
CA ARG A 48 16.02 15.89 8.44
C ARG A 48 16.93 16.27 9.61
N SER A 49 17.12 17.57 9.88
CA SER A 49 17.96 18.04 11.00
C SER A 49 17.40 17.67 12.37
N LYS A 50 16.11 17.34 12.46
CA LYS A 50 15.45 16.82 13.67
C LYS A 50 15.62 15.31 13.87
N HIS A 51 16.37 14.62 13.01
CA HIS A 51 16.63 13.18 13.08
C HIS A 51 15.36 12.31 13.17
N ILE A 52 14.35 12.67 12.37
CA ILE A 52 13.12 11.86 12.25
C ILE A 52 13.44 10.46 11.70
N GLU A 53 12.86 9.41 12.30
CA GLU A 53 12.93 8.04 11.79
C GLU A 53 11.94 7.83 10.64
N TRP A 54 12.39 8.07 9.41
CA TRP A 54 11.61 7.87 8.19
C TRP A 54 11.38 6.40 7.80
N GLY A 55 12.05 5.46 8.48
CA GLY A 55 12.05 4.05 8.09
C GLY A 55 12.82 3.77 6.80
N LEU A 56 12.80 2.53 6.35
CA LEU A 56 13.40 2.15 5.06
C LEU A 56 12.45 2.50 3.90
N PRO A 57 12.96 2.70 2.68
CA PRO A 57 12.13 2.84 1.50
C PRO A 57 11.31 1.58 1.27
N GLU A 58 10.04 1.77 0.97
CA GLU A 58 9.06 0.69 0.85
C GLU A 58 8.48 0.65 -0.56
N LEU A 59 8.39 -0.57 -1.07
CA LEU A 59 7.94 -0.84 -2.43
C LEU A 59 6.70 -1.74 -2.40
N ILE A 60 5.60 -1.23 -2.96
CA ILE A 60 4.34 -1.96 -2.99
C ILE A 60 4.34 -2.97 -4.13
N MET A 61 4.27 -4.26 -3.80
CA MET A 61 4.12 -5.33 -4.79
C MET A 61 2.69 -5.41 -5.32
N PRO A 62 2.47 -5.93 -6.54
CA PRO A 62 1.13 -6.11 -7.09
C PRO A 62 0.19 -6.93 -6.18
N SER A 63 0.72 -7.95 -5.50
CA SER A 63 -0.05 -8.75 -4.53
C SER A 63 -0.54 -7.93 -3.33
N PHE A 64 0.25 -6.95 -2.89
CA PHE A 64 -0.12 -6.01 -1.85
C PHE A 64 -1.16 -5.00 -2.35
N ARG A 65 -0.99 -4.47 -3.58
CA ARG A 65 -2.00 -3.60 -4.23
C ARG A 65 -3.37 -4.29 -4.31
N GLU A 66 -3.41 -5.59 -4.65
CA GLU A 66 -4.66 -6.36 -4.67
C GLU A 66 -5.36 -6.40 -3.30
N VAL A 67 -4.62 -6.33 -2.19
CA VAL A 67 -5.21 -6.26 -0.84
C VAL A 67 -5.69 -4.84 -0.54
N MET A 68 -4.92 -3.81 -0.92
CA MET A 68 -5.35 -2.41 -0.82
C MET A 68 -6.67 -2.18 -1.56
N ASP A 69 -6.77 -2.61 -2.82
CA ASP A 69 -7.96 -2.44 -3.66
C ASP A 69 -9.21 -3.07 -3.04
N LYS A 70 -9.07 -4.27 -2.47
CA LYS A 70 -10.17 -4.97 -1.79
C LYS A 70 -10.59 -4.29 -0.49
N SER A 71 -9.64 -3.64 0.18
CA SER A 71 -9.84 -3.01 1.49
C SER A 71 -10.32 -1.56 1.37
N MET A 72 -10.13 -0.93 0.21
CA MET A 72 -10.47 0.46 -0.08
C MET A 72 -11.90 0.83 0.36
N LYS A 73 -12.91 0.02 0.01
CA LYS A 73 -14.31 0.31 0.39
C LYS A 73 -14.53 0.34 1.91
N SER A 74 -13.77 -0.42 2.66
CA SER A 74 -13.87 -0.46 4.13
C SER A 74 -13.13 0.73 4.73
N PHE A 75 -11.93 1.04 4.23
CA PHE A 75 -11.11 2.12 4.73
C PHE A 75 -11.65 3.52 4.38
N ASN A 76 -12.29 3.70 3.22
CA ASN A 76 -12.92 4.98 2.86
C ASN A 76 -14.03 5.41 3.85
N LYS A 77 -14.60 4.48 4.62
CA LYS A 77 -15.61 4.79 5.64
C LYS A 77 -15.02 5.31 6.94
N ILE A 78 -13.70 5.17 7.10
CA ILE A 78 -12.96 5.54 8.30
C ILE A 78 -11.73 6.38 7.95
N ASP A 79 -11.74 7.07 6.80
CA ASP A 79 -10.57 7.76 6.25
C ASP A 79 -10.06 8.85 7.20
N TYR A 80 -10.97 9.62 7.81
CA TYR A 80 -10.62 10.61 8.83
C TYR A 80 -9.97 9.95 10.04
N GLN A 81 -10.54 8.86 10.58
CA GLN A 81 -10.00 8.19 11.75
C GLN A 81 -8.59 7.64 11.47
N LEU A 82 -8.34 7.12 10.26
CA LEU A 82 -7.01 6.67 9.85
C LEU A 82 -6.01 7.82 9.79
N ILE A 83 -6.36 8.92 9.13
CA ILE A 83 -5.48 10.09 9.00
C ILE A 83 -5.19 10.69 10.38
N HIS A 84 -6.23 10.87 11.20
CA HIS A 84 -6.12 11.35 12.58
C HIS A 84 -5.19 10.46 13.42
N GLU A 85 -5.43 9.15 13.44
CA GLU A 85 -4.62 8.18 14.19
C GLU A 85 -3.15 8.18 13.73
N PHE A 86 -2.91 8.25 12.41
CA PHE A 86 -1.56 8.32 11.86
C PHE A 86 -0.87 9.65 12.16
N GLY A 87 -1.62 10.75 12.21
CA GLY A 87 -1.10 12.07 12.54
C GLY A 87 -0.76 12.24 14.01
N GLU A 88 -1.59 11.72 14.93
CA GLU A 88 -1.26 11.65 16.36
C GLU A 88 0.02 10.85 16.59
N ALA A 89 0.20 9.77 15.84
CA ALA A 89 1.42 8.95 15.87
C ALA A 89 2.59 9.51 15.05
N CYS A 90 2.41 10.65 14.37
CA CYS A 90 3.41 11.28 13.50
C CYS A 90 4.02 10.30 12.48
N VAL A 91 3.19 9.40 11.92
CA VAL A 91 3.63 8.38 10.96
C VAL A 91 4.30 9.06 9.77
N CYS A 92 5.44 8.55 9.34
CA CYS A 92 6.11 9.03 8.13
C CYS A 92 6.75 7.87 7.38
N GLY A 93 7.12 8.09 6.13
CA GLY A 93 7.69 7.05 5.31
C GLY A 93 8.15 7.50 3.93
N ILE A 94 8.73 6.54 3.22
CA ILE A 94 9.25 6.71 1.85
C ILE A 94 8.65 5.60 1.00
N LEU A 95 7.79 5.95 0.05
CA LEU A 95 7.10 5.00 -0.82
C LEU A 95 7.63 5.09 -2.27
N LEU A 96 7.84 3.94 -2.89
CA LEU A 96 8.29 3.83 -4.29
C LEU A 96 7.09 3.43 -5.18
N PHE A 97 6.59 4.35 -6.00
CA PHE A 97 5.39 4.14 -6.85
C PHE A 97 5.73 3.42 -8.16
N ASP A 98 6.92 3.66 -8.73
CA ASP A 98 7.43 2.96 -9.92
C ASP A 98 8.98 2.87 -9.93
N GLN A 99 9.64 2.71 -11.10
CA GLN A 99 11.10 2.62 -11.18
C GLN A 99 11.83 3.93 -10.81
N SER A 100 11.23 5.10 -11.02
CA SER A 100 11.85 6.43 -10.81
C SER A 100 11.20 7.27 -9.73
N ASP A 101 9.97 6.98 -9.34
CA ASP A 101 9.13 7.92 -8.63
C ASP A 101 9.04 7.58 -7.14
N THR A 102 9.34 8.57 -6.32
CA THR A 102 9.42 8.47 -4.86
C THR A 102 8.45 9.45 -4.23
N VAL A 103 7.64 8.99 -3.29
CA VAL A 103 6.84 9.85 -2.43
C VAL A 103 7.40 9.76 -1.03
N VAL A 104 7.85 10.89 -0.51
CA VAL A 104 8.14 11.05 0.90
C VAL A 104 6.88 11.63 1.53
N TYR A 105 6.42 11.07 2.64
CA TYR A 105 5.17 11.51 3.27
C TYR A 105 5.31 11.58 4.78
N ARG A 106 4.54 12.48 5.39
CA ARG A 106 4.45 12.63 6.85
C ARG A 106 3.02 12.99 7.24
N PHE A 107 2.46 12.22 8.16
CA PHE A 107 1.22 12.51 8.85
C PHE A 107 1.51 13.44 10.04
N GLU A 108 0.66 14.44 10.22
CA GLU A 108 0.76 15.43 11.29
C GLU A 108 -0.64 15.97 11.61
N ASN A 109 -1.16 15.65 12.79
CA ASN A 109 -2.55 15.94 13.17
C ASN A 109 -3.55 15.40 12.13
N ASP A 110 -4.51 16.20 11.68
CA ASP A 110 -5.48 15.81 10.65
C ASP A 110 -4.95 16.04 9.22
N LYS A 111 -3.61 16.16 9.05
CA LYS A 111 -2.97 16.45 7.77
C LYS A 111 -1.95 15.41 7.34
N VAL A 112 -1.75 15.31 6.03
CA VAL A 112 -0.67 14.53 5.43
C VAL A 112 0.06 15.39 4.42
N LYS A 113 1.39 15.50 4.59
CA LYS A 113 2.29 16.23 3.69
C LYS A 113 2.97 15.26 2.73
N PHE A 114 3.11 15.67 1.47
CA PHE A 114 3.68 14.85 0.41
C PHE A 114 4.73 15.61 -0.38
N TRP A 115 5.92 15.02 -0.50
CA TRP A 115 6.96 15.46 -1.43
C TRP A 115 7.12 14.41 -2.53
N TYR A 116 6.78 14.79 -3.76
CA TYR A 116 6.86 13.90 -4.92
C TYR A 116 8.15 14.13 -5.70
N PHE A 117 8.98 13.11 -5.80
CA PHE A 117 10.25 13.16 -6.51
C PHE A 117 10.29 12.19 -7.70
N THR A 118 10.95 12.62 -8.77
CA THR A 118 11.35 11.76 -9.88
C THR A 118 12.86 11.64 -9.93
N GLU A 119 13.37 10.47 -10.31
CA GLU A 119 14.81 10.20 -10.39
C GLU A 119 15.31 10.13 -11.84
N LYS A 120 16.24 11.00 -12.22
CA LYS A 120 16.87 11.00 -13.55
C LYS A 120 18.36 11.27 -13.45
N ASN A 121 19.19 10.40 -14.02
CA ASN A 121 20.65 10.55 -14.04
C ASN A 121 21.30 10.77 -12.65
N LYS A 122 20.78 10.10 -11.60
CA LYS A 122 21.20 10.26 -10.20
C LYS A 122 20.87 11.62 -9.58
N ILE A 123 19.95 12.36 -10.19
CA ILE A 123 19.39 13.60 -9.67
C ILE A 123 17.94 13.30 -9.26
N SER A 124 17.62 13.58 -8.00
CA SER A 124 16.23 13.57 -7.53
C SER A 124 15.63 14.95 -7.73
N THR A 125 14.58 15.04 -8.53
CA THR A 125 13.87 16.29 -8.82
C THR A 125 12.55 16.30 -8.06
N LEU A 126 12.36 17.27 -7.15
CA LEU A 126 11.06 17.54 -6.55
C LEU A 126 10.13 18.08 -7.63
N CYS A 127 9.09 17.33 -7.98
CA CYS A 127 8.14 17.72 -9.01
C CYS A 127 7.04 18.62 -8.44
N PHE A 128 6.49 18.24 -7.30
CA PHE A 128 5.45 19.00 -6.61
C PHE A 128 5.38 18.64 -5.13
N TYR A 129 4.83 19.57 -4.35
CA TYR A 129 4.50 19.45 -2.94
C TYR A 129 3.00 19.73 -2.76
N PHE A 130 2.34 18.95 -1.92
CA PHE A 130 0.95 19.18 -1.57
C PHE A 130 0.62 18.56 -0.20
N GLU A 131 -0.50 19.02 0.36
CA GLU A 131 -1.05 18.48 1.58
C GLU A 131 -2.46 17.93 1.35
N ILE A 132 -2.87 17.04 2.24
CA ILE A 132 -4.26 16.64 2.38
C ILE A 132 -4.68 16.98 3.81
N GLU A 133 -5.81 17.65 3.94
CA GLU A 133 -6.45 17.92 5.24
C GLU A 133 -7.74 17.12 5.33
N ALA A 134 -7.88 16.34 6.40
CA ALA A 134 -9.04 15.48 6.64
C ALA A 134 -9.99 16.12 7.66
N PHE A 135 -11.28 15.89 7.46
CA PHE A 135 -12.33 16.46 8.30
C PHE A 135 -13.19 15.36 8.92
N GLY A 136 -13.81 15.66 10.08
CA GLY A 136 -14.56 14.69 10.88
C GLY A 136 -15.76 14.04 10.21
N ASP A 137 -16.20 14.54 9.05
CA ASP A 137 -17.24 13.95 8.21
C ASP A 137 -16.71 12.91 7.20
N ASN A 138 -15.44 12.52 7.32
CA ASN A 138 -14.70 11.67 6.38
C ASN A 138 -14.48 12.29 4.99
N SER A 139 -14.65 13.61 4.86
CA SER A 139 -14.16 14.33 3.69
C SER A 139 -12.68 14.69 3.87
N ARG A 140 -12.01 15.00 2.76
CA ARG A 140 -10.66 15.53 2.76
C ARG A 140 -10.46 16.44 1.56
N GLU A 141 -9.58 17.42 1.71
CA GLU A 141 -9.26 18.39 0.67
C GLU A 141 -7.78 18.35 0.33
N SER A 142 -7.46 18.51 -0.95
CA SER A 142 -6.09 18.66 -1.43
C SER A 142 -5.71 20.13 -1.37
N VAL A 143 -4.70 20.45 -0.55
CA VAL A 143 -4.15 21.79 -0.41
C VAL A 143 -2.86 21.85 -1.22
N ILE A 144 -2.88 22.60 -2.32
CA ILE A 144 -1.73 22.83 -3.18
C ILE A 144 -1.70 24.31 -3.57
N ALA A 145 -0.48 24.88 -3.68
CA ALA A 145 -0.32 26.26 -4.11
C ALA A 145 -0.88 26.46 -5.53
N GLU A 146 -1.66 27.53 -5.73
CA GLU A 146 -2.33 27.80 -7.00
C GLU A 146 -1.32 28.05 -8.14
N CYS A 147 -0.14 28.63 -7.85
CA CYS A 147 0.94 28.79 -8.83
C CYS A 147 1.39 27.43 -9.39
N LEU A 148 1.61 26.42 -8.53
CA LEU A 148 1.97 25.07 -8.96
C LEU A 148 0.87 24.46 -9.84
N LEU A 149 -0.40 24.57 -9.42
CA LEU A 149 -1.53 23.98 -10.13
C LEU A 149 -1.77 24.62 -11.51
N ASN A 150 -1.40 25.89 -11.67
CA ASN A 150 -1.48 26.63 -12.93
C ASN A 150 -0.27 26.42 -13.85
N ASP A 151 0.84 25.89 -13.33
CA ASP A 151 2.10 25.78 -14.05
C ASP A 151 2.11 24.56 -14.98
N LYS A 152 2.09 24.82 -16.28
CA LYS A 152 1.99 23.76 -17.30
C LYS A 152 3.24 22.89 -17.42
N GLN A 153 4.39 23.36 -16.94
CA GLN A 153 5.59 22.53 -16.87
C GLN A 153 5.56 21.55 -15.70
N ILE A 154 4.79 21.87 -14.65
CA ILE A 154 4.58 21.00 -13.49
C ILE A 154 3.40 20.06 -13.74
N PHE A 155 2.25 20.62 -14.14
CA PHE A 155 1.05 19.87 -14.49
C PHE A 155 0.64 20.16 -15.93
N SER A 156 0.87 19.18 -16.82
CA SER A 156 0.47 19.30 -18.22
C SER A 156 -1.04 19.05 -18.47
N THR A 157 -1.78 18.66 -17.44
CA THR A 157 -3.21 18.27 -17.50
C THR A 157 -4.14 19.39 -17.05
N SER A 158 -5.46 19.17 -17.11
CA SER A 158 -6.43 20.11 -16.53
C SER A 158 -6.27 20.18 -15.00
N LYS A 159 -6.78 21.26 -14.37
CA LYS A 159 -6.73 21.40 -12.90
C LYS A 159 -7.46 20.25 -12.21
N GLU A 160 -8.62 19.87 -12.75
CA GLU A 160 -9.45 18.79 -12.23
C GLU A 160 -8.69 17.45 -12.29
N ASP A 161 -8.03 17.15 -13.41
CA ASP A 161 -7.22 15.94 -13.55
C ASP A 161 -6.00 15.95 -12.62
N SER A 162 -5.35 17.11 -12.45
CA SER A 162 -4.22 17.26 -11.54
C SER A 162 -4.65 17.00 -10.09
N ILE A 163 -5.76 17.60 -9.64
CA ILE A 163 -6.32 17.35 -8.30
C ILE A 163 -6.67 15.87 -8.14
N PHE A 164 -7.25 15.24 -9.16
CA PHE A 164 -7.56 13.81 -9.13
C PHE A 164 -6.29 12.95 -8.97
N ILE A 165 -5.18 13.30 -9.64
CA ILE A 165 -3.88 12.62 -9.46
C ILE A 165 -3.40 12.76 -8.01
N LEU A 166 -3.44 13.96 -7.43
CA LEU A 166 -3.02 14.22 -6.04
C LEU A 166 -3.86 13.39 -5.05
N GLN A 167 -5.17 13.34 -5.25
CA GLN A 167 -6.08 12.53 -4.44
C GLN A 167 -5.78 11.04 -4.55
N ASN A 168 -5.40 10.54 -5.74
CA ASN A 168 -5.02 9.13 -5.91
C ASN A 168 -3.74 8.79 -5.16
N ILE A 169 -2.70 9.64 -5.25
CA ILE A 169 -1.45 9.47 -4.49
C ILE A 169 -1.75 9.42 -2.99
N ALA A 170 -2.55 10.36 -2.50
CA ALA A 170 -2.95 10.41 -1.10
C ALA A 170 -3.73 9.16 -0.66
N THR A 171 -4.71 8.72 -1.46
CA THR A 171 -5.46 7.48 -1.22
C THR A 171 -4.52 6.30 -1.08
N GLU A 172 -3.57 6.18 -2.01
CA GLU A 172 -2.64 5.07 -2.03
C GLU A 172 -1.77 5.05 -0.76
N VAL A 173 -1.24 6.20 -0.33
CA VAL A 173 -0.43 6.29 0.90
C VAL A 173 -1.25 6.00 2.17
N VAL A 174 -2.47 6.53 2.29
CA VAL A 174 -3.32 6.26 3.47
C VAL A 174 -3.70 4.78 3.53
N LEU A 175 -4.17 4.20 2.42
CA LEU A 175 -4.51 2.77 2.33
C LEU A 175 -3.29 1.89 2.60
N TYR A 176 -2.14 2.28 2.09
CA TYR A 176 -0.89 1.58 2.30
C TYR A 176 -0.56 1.47 3.80
N ASN A 177 -0.58 2.58 4.52
CA ASN A 177 -0.30 2.59 5.97
C ASN A 177 -1.38 1.81 6.75
N ALA A 178 -2.65 1.91 6.35
CA ALA A 178 -3.73 1.14 6.96
C ALA A 178 -3.55 -0.37 6.77
N VAL A 179 -3.30 -0.83 5.55
CA VAL A 179 -3.04 -2.26 5.29
C VAL A 179 -1.80 -2.73 6.04
N LYS A 180 -0.70 -1.96 6.01
CA LYS A 180 0.54 -2.28 6.72
C LYS A 180 0.32 -2.45 8.23
N LYS A 181 -0.53 -1.60 8.84
CA LYS A 181 -0.81 -1.64 10.28
C LYS A 181 -1.75 -2.77 10.68
N TYR A 182 -2.83 -2.99 9.93
CA TYR A 182 -3.92 -3.88 10.36
C TYR A 182 -3.94 -5.25 9.68
N VAL A 183 -3.18 -5.45 8.59
CA VAL A 183 -3.09 -6.73 7.89
C VAL A 183 -1.74 -7.39 8.20
N GLN A 184 -1.74 -8.73 8.29
CA GLN A 184 -0.50 -9.48 8.41
C GLN A 184 0.29 -9.42 7.10
N VAL A 185 1.37 -8.64 7.11
CA VAL A 185 2.26 -8.42 5.97
C VAL A 185 3.58 -9.16 6.17
N GLU A 186 4.12 -9.72 5.09
CA GLU A 186 5.50 -10.19 5.05
C GLU A 186 6.40 -9.04 4.60
N ILE A 187 7.35 -8.72 5.46
CA ILE A 187 8.36 -7.69 5.24
C ILE A 187 9.64 -8.41 4.84
N VAL A 188 10.09 -8.22 3.59
CA VAL A 188 11.35 -8.78 3.11
C VAL A 188 12.34 -7.63 2.87
N GLU A 189 13.42 -7.57 3.65
CA GLU A 189 14.55 -6.69 3.37
C GLU A 189 15.37 -7.26 2.20
N ILE A 190 15.51 -6.51 1.10
CA ILE A 190 16.34 -6.92 -0.04
C ILE A 190 17.74 -6.31 0.10
N PRO A 191 18.79 -7.12 0.36
CA PRO A 191 20.17 -6.62 0.44
C PRO A 191 20.78 -6.34 -0.94
N LEU A 192 21.84 -5.52 -0.96
CA LEU A 192 22.61 -5.13 -2.15
C LEU A 192 22.94 -6.33 -3.06
N GLY A 193 22.64 -6.20 -4.36
CA GLY A 193 23.18 -7.06 -5.42
C GLY A 193 22.76 -8.52 -5.36
N LYS A 194 21.83 -8.86 -4.45
CA LYS A 194 21.33 -10.22 -4.27
C LYS A 194 19.92 -10.34 -4.83
N PHE A 195 19.72 -11.37 -5.63
CA PHE A 195 18.41 -11.82 -6.03
C PHE A 195 17.66 -12.30 -4.78
N THR A 196 16.45 -11.78 -4.57
CA THR A 196 15.56 -12.29 -3.53
C THR A 196 14.31 -12.80 -4.23
N ASP A 197 14.16 -14.13 -4.24
CA ASP A 197 12.92 -14.77 -4.65
C ASP A 197 11.90 -14.55 -3.54
N ILE A 198 10.84 -13.80 -3.83
CA ILE A 198 9.74 -13.56 -2.90
C ILE A 198 8.79 -14.76 -3.03
N HIS A 199 8.82 -15.65 -2.03
CA HIS A 199 7.93 -16.81 -1.96
C HIS A 199 6.69 -16.44 -1.14
N GLY A 200 5.49 -16.47 -1.73
CA GLY A 200 4.30 -16.07 -0.97
C GLY A 200 2.92 -16.17 -1.62
N THR A 201 2.79 -16.31 -2.93
CA THR A 201 1.47 -16.53 -3.55
C THR A 201 1.13 -18.02 -3.61
N PRO A 202 0.04 -18.49 -2.96
CA PRO A 202 -0.51 -19.78 -3.28
C PRO A 202 -1.05 -19.73 -4.70
N LEU A 203 -0.66 -20.75 -5.49
CA LEU A 203 -1.21 -21.21 -6.78
C LEU A 203 -0.53 -20.61 -8.02
N GLU A 204 0.41 -21.39 -8.57
CA GLU A 204 0.50 -21.82 -9.99
C GLU A 204 0.30 -20.82 -11.15
N PHE A 205 0.10 -19.53 -10.93
CA PHE A 205 -0.37 -18.58 -11.95
C PHE A 205 0.29 -17.21 -11.96
N VAL A 206 1.40 -17.00 -11.26
CA VAL A 206 2.19 -15.76 -11.41
C VAL A 206 3.62 -16.12 -11.71
N GLU A 207 4.04 -15.86 -12.95
CA GLU A 207 5.45 -15.87 -13.36
C GLU A 207 6.29 -15.20 -12.27
N LYS A 208 7.34 -15.91 -11.84
CA LYS A 208 8.32 -15.51 -10.83
C LYS A 208 8.74 -14.04 -11.01
N LYS A 209 8.12 -13.09 -10.30
CA LYS A 209 8.47 -11.67 -10.39
C LYS A 209 9.72 -11.40 -9.57
N LYS A 210 10.87 -11.49 -10.24
CA LYS A 210 12.20 -11.18 -9.69
C LYS A 210 12.32 -9.69 -9.35
N VAL A 211 12.65 -9.37 -8.11
CA VAL A 211 13.05 -8.01 -7.68
C VAL A 211 14.57 -7.99 -7.52
N ILE A 212 15.23 -7.02 -8.16
CA ILE A 212 16.69 -6.85 -8.08
C ILE A 212 16.96 -5.47 -7.47
N ASN A 213 17.68 -5.46 -6.35
CA ASN A 213 18.16 -4.24 -5.71
C ASN A 213 19.59 -3.91 -6.16
N ASN A 214 19.71 -2.93 -7.06
CA ASN A 214 20.99 -2.45 -7.58
C ASN A 214 21.46 -1.15 -6.91
N THR A 215 20.85 -0.73 -5.80
CA THR A 215 21.03 0.62 -5.23
C THR A 215 22.06 0.71 -4.12
N GLY A 216 22.34 -0.40 -3.44
CA GLY A 216 23.12 -0.40 -2.20
C GLY A 216 22.41 0.16 -0.98
N GLN A 217 21.11 0.41 -1.08
CA GLN A 217 20.23 0.80 0.02
C GLN A 217 19.36 -0.39 0.40
N LYS A 218 19.09 -0.60 1.70
CA LYS A 218 18.11 -1.60 2.12
C LYS A 218 16.72 -1.12 1.68
N VAL A 219 15.97 -1.98 1.00
CA VAL A 219 14.58 -1.72 0.61
C VAL A 219 13.70 -2.79 1.20
N VAL A 220 12.57 -2.39 1.75
CA VAL A 220 11.54 -3.29 2.24
C VAL A 220 10.54 -3.55 1.11
N VAL A 221 10.32 -4.83 0.83
CA VAL A 221 9.23 -5.27 -0.04
C VAL A 221 8.12 -5.84 0.80
N LEU A 222 6.91 -5.30 0.62
CA LEU A 222 5.73 -5.81 1.29
C LEU A 222 4.98 -6.80 0.39
N ASP A 223 4.81 -8.02 0.89
CA ASP A 223 3.90 -9.03 0.32
C ASP A 223 2.82 -9.39 1.35
N SER A 224 1.62 -9.73 0.91
CA SER A 224 0.54 -10.07 1.82
C SER A 224 0.52 -11.58 2.11
N LYS A 225 0.64 -11.97 3.39
CA LYS A 225 0.36 -13.35 3.84
C LYS A 225 -1.12 -13.66 4.01
N TRP A 226 -2.00 -12.69 3.75
CA TRP A 226 -3.42 -12.84 4.00
C TRP A 226 -4.01 -13.97 3.13
N PHE A 227 -4.23 -15.12 3.79
CA PHE A 227 -4.63 -16.36 3.13
C PHE A 227 -5.99 -16.17 2.46
N ARG A 228 -5.99 -16.26 1.13
CA ARG A 228 -7.22 -16.29 0.32
C ARG A 228 -8.01 -17.59 0.56
N LYS A 229 -7.34 -18.67 0.98
CA LYS A 229 -7.92 -19.99 1.18
C LYS A 229 -7.40 -20.64 2.47
N ILE A 230 -8.32 -21.14 3.28
CA ILE A 230 -8.00 -22.13 4.32
C ILE A 230 -7.77 -23.45 3.58
N ILE A 231 -6.53 -23.93 3.65
CA ILE A 231 -6.13 -25.22 3.08
C ILE A 231 -6.01 -26.21 4.24
N ASN A 232 -6.96 -27.14 4.32
CA ASN A 232 -6.86 -28.26 5.23
C ASN A 232 -6.54 -29.50 4.39
N ASN A 233 -5.29 -29.97 4.44
CA ASN A 233 -4.86 -31.19 3.74
C ASN A 233 -4.95 -32.44 4.61
N ASN A 234 -5.58 -32.36 5.78
CA ASN A 234 -5.70 -33.53 6.65
C ASN A 234 -6.62 -34.58 6.03
N ILE A 235 -6.26 -35.84 6.26
CA ILE A 235 -7.12 -36.98 5.98
C ILE A 235 -8.19 -37.01 7.07
N ILE A 236 -9.45 -36.77 6.69
CA ILE A 236 -10.57 -36.74 7.64
C ILE A 236 -11.32 -38.07 7.55
N PHE A 237 -11.31 -38.83 8.64
CA PHE A 237 -12.12 -40.03 8.77
C PHE A 237 -13.57 -39.65 9.10
N VAL A 238 -14.51 -40.02 8.24
CA VAL A 238 -15.95 -39.78 8.43
C VAL A 238 -16.60 -41.08 8.87
N ARG A 239 -17.14 -41.09 10.10
CA ARG A 239 -17.93 -42.22 10.61
C ARG A 239 -19.24 -42.34 9.83
N GLY A 240 -19.73 -43.56 9.63
CA GLY A 240 -21.00 -43.78 8.92
C GLY A 240 -22.18 -43.10 9.62
N PHE A 241 -23.11 -42.59 8.83
CA PHE A 241 -24.24 -41.79 9.34
C PHE A 241 -25.47 -41.88 8.43
N PHE A 242 -26.65 -41.62 9.00
CA PHE A 242 -27.89 -41.50 8.24
C PHE A 242 -28.06 -40.08 7.69
N ARG A 243 -28.56 -39.96 6.45
CA ARG A 243 -28.99 -38.68 5.88
C ARG A 243 -30.18 -38.83 4.95
N LEU A 244 -30.95 -37.76 4.81
CA LEU A 244 -31.99 -37.66 3.79
C LEU A 244 -31.38 -37.23 2.45
N GLN A 245 -31.39 -38.12 1.47
CA GLN A 245 -30.90 -37.87 0.12
C GLN A 245 -32.06 -37.56 -0.83
N ARG A 246 -31.90 -36.54 -1.68
CA ARG A 246 -32.89 -36.27 -2.74
C ARG A 246 -32.77 -37.32 -3.84
N LYS A 247 -33.90 -37.94 -4.22
CA LYS A 247 -34.05 -38.86 -5.35
C LYS A 247 -35.25 -38.46 -6.20
N LYS A 248 -35.27 -38.88 -7.47
CA LYS A 248 -36.45 -38.78 -8.33
C LYS A 248 -37.19 -40.11 -8.35
N ASN A 249 -38.51 -40.08 -8.25
CA ASN A 249 -39.35 -41.27 -8.47
C ASN A 249 -39.47 -41.57 -9.98
N SER A 250 -40.14 -42.68 -10.33
CA SER A 250 -40.38 -43.09 -11.72
C SER A 250 -41.21 -42.10 -12.53
N LEU A 251 -41.93 -41.18 -11.85
CA LEU A 251 -42.71 -40.09 -12.45
C LEU A 251 -41.90 -38.79 -12.57
N GLY A 252 -40.64 -38.78 -12.14
CA GLY A 252 -39.73 -37.63 -12.24
C GLY A 252 -39.80 -36.64 -11.07
N GLU A 253 -40.63 -36.90 -10.07
CA GLU A 253 -40.83 -36.02 -8.91
C GLU A 253 -39.73 -36.22 -7.87
N TRP A 254 -39.29 -35.11 -7.27
CA TRP A 254 -38.25 -35.14 -6.24
C TRP A 254 -38.84 -35.51 -4.87
N TYR A 255 -38.29 -36.55 -4.26
CA TYR A 255 -38.57 -36.91 -2.87
C TYR A 255 -37.25 -37.05 -2.08
N LYS A 256 -37.35 -37.08 -0.75
CA LYS A 256 -36.21 -37.34 0.13
C LYS A 256 -36.32 -38.75 0.69
N GLU A 257 -35.28 -39.54 0.51
CA GLU A 257 -35.18 -40.89 1.04
C GLU A 257 -34.11 -40.94 2.13
N LEU A 258 -34.39 -41.62 3.24
CA LEU A 258 -33.39 -41.86 4.27
C LEU A 258 -32.41 -42.91 3.78
N ILE A 259 -31.13 -42.57 3.72
CA ILE A 259 -30.05 -43.48 3.35
C ILE A 259 -29.03 -43.54 4.48
N PHE A 260 -28.34 -44.68 4.58
CA PHE A 260 -27.13 -44.81 5.39
C PHE A 260 -25.91 -44.61 4.49
N VAL A 261 -24.99 -43.75 4.91
CA VAL A 261 -23.69 -43.55 4.26
C VAL A 261 -22.66 -44.30 5.08
N GLU A 262 -21.98 -45.27 4.48
CA GLU A 262 -20.90 -46.03 5.13
C GLU A 262 -19.74 -45.12 5.53
N SER A 263 -18.90 -45.57 6.47
CA SER A 263 -17.71 -44.81 6.85
C SER A 263 -16.73 -44.70 5.69
N TYR A 264 -16.18 -43.51 5.48
CA TYR A 264 -15.23 -43.27 4.40
C TYR A 264 -14.19 -42.23 4.80
N VAL A 265 -13.11 -42.19 4.03
CA VAL A 265 -12.05 -41.20 4.16
C VAL A 265 -12.29 -40.10 3.14
N ARG A 266 -12.27 -38.84 3.58
CA ARG A 266 -12.27 -37.69 2.67
C ARG A 266 -10.98 -36.90 2.79
N ASN A 267 -10.51 -36.40 1.66
CA ASN A 267 -9.48 -35.38 1.64
C ASN A 267 -10.07 -34.09 2.24
N GLY A 268 -9.23 -33.31 2.91
CA GLY A 268 -9.68 -32.05 3.49
C GLY A 268 -10.07 -31.03 2.40
N TYR A 269 -10.36 -29.80 2.80
CA TYR A 269 -11.00 -28.81 1.95
C TYR A 269 -10.10 -27.60 1.70
N HIS A 270 -10.27 -27.04 0.50
CA HIS A 270 -9.82 -25.68 0.17
C HIS A 270 -11.07 -24.80 0.14
N ARG A 271 -11.18 -23.87 1.08
CA ARG A 271 -12.29 -22.91 1.09
C ARG A 271 -11.75 -21.49 1.23
N ASP A 272 -12.44 -20.53 0.64
CA ASP A 272 -12.11 -19.13 0.87
C ASP A 272 -12.32 -18.79 2.35
N ALA A 273 -11.40 -18.02 2.92
CA ALA A 273 -11.51 -17.59 4.30
C ALA A 273 -12.74 -16.68 4.45
N LEU A 274 -13.75 -17.14 5.18
CA LEU A 274 -14.88 -16.29 5.56
C LEU A 274 -14.40 -15.35 6.67
N MET A 275 -14.52 -14.04 6.44
CA MET A 275 -14.32 -13.04 7.49
C MET A 275 -15.29 -13.34 8.64
N GLU A 276 -14.78 -13.54 9.85
CA GLU A 276 -15.62 -13.68 11.04
C GLU A 276 -16.46 -12.42 11.18
N LYS A 277 -17.78 -12.55 10.97
CA LYS A 277 -18.71 -11.55 11.47
C LYS A 277 -18.60 -11.62 12.99
N TYR A 278 -18.07 -10.57 13.61
CA TYR A 278 -18.21 -10.33 15.04
C TYR A 278 -19.68 -10.55 15.39
N LYS A 279 -19.98 -11.70 16.04
CA LYS A 279 -21.24 -11.84 16.74
C LYS A 279 -21.12 -10.86 17.89
N LYS A 280 -21.89 -9.77 17.85
CA LYS A 280 -22.26 -9.08 19.08
C LYS A 280 -22.76 -10.17 20.01
N SER A 281 -22.04 -10.40 21.10
CA SER A 281 -22.54 -11.16 22.23
C SER A 281 -23.86 -10.52 22.61
N ASN A 282 -24.96 -11.20 22.31
CA ASN A 282 -26.26 -10.83 22.83
C ASN A 282 -26.14 -10.82 24.34
N GLU A 283 -26.48 -9.68 24.93
CA GLU A 283 -26.79 -9.52 26.34
C GLU A 283 -27.79 -10.60 26.74
N LEU A 284 -27.44 -11.33 27.80
CA LEU A 284 -28.31 -12.14 28.63
C LEU A 284 -28.18 -11.60 30.05
#